data_AF-A0A0V0Z736-F1
#
_entry.id   AF-A0A0V0Z736-F1
#
_cell.length_a   1.000
_cell.length_b   1.000
_cell.length_c   1.000
_cell.angle_alpha   90.00
_cell.angle_beta   90.00
_cell.angle_gamma   90.00
#
_symmetry.space_group_name_H-M   'P 1'
#
loop_
_entity.id
_entity.type
_entity.pdbx_description
1 polymer ?
#
loop_
_entity_poly.entity_id
_entity_poly.type
_entity_poly.pdbx_seq_one_letter_code
_entity_poly.pdbx_strand_id
1 'polypeptide(L)' 'MVTVEIQFVSTQRNLQKLVYRGMCYTLKQTNRNDKCWICASGTRGCTGKLCTNLDATQVIRTGEHAEGCG' A
#
# COMPACT_ATOMS: atom_id res chain seq x y z
N MET A 1 -12.18 8.32 17.30
CA MET A 1 -11.92 7.16 16.42
C MET A 1 -10.95 7.64 15.36
N VAL A 2 -9.71 7.15 15.33
CA VAL A 2 -8.77 7.53 14.27
C VAL A 2 -9.21 6.75 13.03
N THR A 3 -9.88 7.44 12.09
CA THR A 3 -10.10 6.89 10.76
C THR A 3 -8.74 6.67 10.14
N VAL A 4 -8.42 5.41 9.81
CA VAL A 4 -7.16 5.11 9.16
C VAL A 4 -7.34 5.46 7.69
N GLU A 5 -6.85 6.63 7.30
CA GLU A 5 -7.08 7.17 5.96
C GLU A 5 -6.08 6.60 4.94
N ILE A 6 -6.60 6.23 3.78
CA ILE A 6 -5.78 5.93 2.60
C ILE A 6 -5.58 7.25 1.86
N GLN A 7 -4.32 7.60 1.59
CA GLN A 7 -3.98 8.77 0.79
C GLN A 7 -3.33 8.33 -0.51
N PHE A 8 -3.89 8.74 -1.64
CA PHE A 8 -3.30 8.45 -2.95
C PHE A 8 -2.25 9.47 -3.33
N VAL A 9 -1.14 8.97 -3.87
CA VAL A 9 -0.08 9.80 -4.45
C VAL A 9 0.14 9.30 -5.87
N SER A 10 -0.32 10.07 -6.85
CA SER A 10 0.05 9.85 -8.24
C SER A 10 1.50 10.30 -8.45
N THR A 11 2.37 9.43 -8.95
CA THR A 11 3.73 9.84 -9.33
C THR A 11 3.89 9.98 -10.83
N GLN A 12 4.99 10.62 -11.25
CA GLN A 12 5.39 10.65 -12.65
C GLN A 12 5.53 9.21 -13.20
N ARG A 13 5.14 8.99 -14.47
CA ARG A 13 5.15 7.69 -15.19
C ARG A 13 4.04 6.68 -14.80
N ASN A 14 2.85 7.13 -14.41
CA ASN A 14 1.67 6.29 -14.16
C ASN A 14 1.80 5.25 -13.02
N LEU A 15 2.78 5.41 -12.14
CA LEU A 15 2.86 4.60 -10.92
C LEU A 15 1.88 5.13 -9.88
N GLN A 16 0.95 4.28 -9.45
CA GLN A 16 0.05 4.57 -8.34
C GLN A 16 0.75 4.23 -7.03
N LYS A 17 0.81 5.21 -6.13
CA LYS A 17 1.24 4.99 -4.75
C LYS A 17 0.09 5.31 -3.81
N LEU A 18 0.09 4.66 -2.67
CA LEU A 18 -0.78 5.02 -1.55
C LEU A 18 0.01 5.08 -0.26
N VAL A 19 -0.48 5.86 0.69
CA VAL A 19 -0.01 5.91 2.07
C VAL A 19 -1.11 5.34 2.96
N TYR A 20 -0.74 4.43 3.85
CA TYR A 20 -1.62 3.85 4.86
C TYR A 20 -0.85 3.66 6.17
N ARG A 21 -1.34 4.27 7.25
CA ARG A 21 -0.68 4.28 8.58
C ARG A 21 0.78 4.75 8.54
N GLY A 22 1.07 5.79 7.76
CA GLY A 22 2.43 6.32 7.58
C GLY A 22 3.33 5.49 6.66
N MET A 23 2.87 4.32 6.19
CA MET A 23 3.64 3.46 5.31
C MET A 23 3.30 3.73 3.86
N CYS A 24 4.31 3.92 3.03
CA CYS A 24 4.15 4.09 1.59
C CYS A 24 4.09 2.73 0.88
N TYR A 25 3.17 2.58 -0.06
CA TYR A 25 3.05 1.40 -0.90
C TYR A 25 2.97 1.77 -2.38
N THR A 26 3.46 0.89 -3.23
CA THR A 26 3.35 1.00 -4.69
C THR A 26 2.42 -0.10 -5.21
N LEU A 27 1.55 0.25 -6.16
CA LEU A 27 0.67 -0.71 -6.81
C LEU A 27 1.52 -1.75 -7.56
N LYS A 28 1.36 -3.02 -7.21
CA LYS A 28 2.00 -4.13 -7.92
C LYS A 28 1.06 -4.77 -8.92
N GLN A 29 -0.21 -4.95 -8.54
CA GLN A 29 -1.18 -5.65 -9.36
C GLN A 29 -2.60 -5.15 -9.08
N THR A 30 -3.42 -5.08 -10.14
CA THR A 30 -4.87 -4.96 -10.03
C THR A 30 -5.47 -6.28 -10.47
N ASN A 31 -6.19 -6.96 -9.58
CA ASN A 31 -6.94 -8.17 -9.89
C ASN A 31 -8.40 -7.81 -10.18
N ARG A 32 -9.24 -8.83 -10.38
CA ARG A 32 -10.67 -8.64 -10.68
C ARG A 32 -11.41 -7.84 -9.61
N ASN A 33 -11.08 -8.05 -8.33
CA ASN A 33 -11.83 -7.52 -7.19
C ASN A 33 -10.99 -6.66 -6.23
N ASP A 34 -9.67 -6.69 -6.35
CA ASP A 34 -8.76 -6.06 -5.41
C ASP A 34 -7.53 -5.48 -6.10
N LYS A 35 -6.80 -4.66 -5.34
CA LYS A 35 -5.48 -4.15 -5.71
C LYS A 35 -4.48 -4.64 -4.67
N CYS A 36 -3.38 -5.19 -5.16
CA CYS A 36 -2.24 -5.60 -4.36
C CYS A 36 -1.14 -4.56 -4.44
N TRP A 37 -0.71 -4.11 -3.28
CA TRP A 37 0.32 -3.10 -3.08
C TRP A 37 1.48 -3.70 -2.30
N ILE A 38 2.69 -3.28 -2.63
CA ILE A 38 3.91 -3.68 -1.93
C ILE A 38 4.52 -2.48 -1.24
N CYS A 39 5.16 -2.73 -0.09
CA CYS A 39 5.87 -1.70 0.64
C CYS A 39 6.86 -1.00 -0.30
N ALA A 40 6.80 0.32 -0.31
CA ALA A 40 7.70 1.17 -1.07
C ALA A 40 8.93 1.56 -0.24
N SER A 41 9.05 1.09 1.01
CA SER A 41 10.26 1.32 1.79
C SER A 41 11.44 0.63 1.10
N GLY A 42 12.58 1.30 1.08
CA GLY A 42 13.83 0.70 0.62
C GLY A 42 14.41 -0.33 1.60
N THR A 43 13.69 -0.66 2.67
CA THR A 43 14.16 -1.58 3.71
C THR A 43 14.34 -2.97 3.11
N ARG A 44 15.60 -3.40 3.03
CA ARG A 44 15.99 -4.68 2.45
C ARG A 44 15.27 -5.82 3.17
N GLY A 45 14.53 -6.62 2.41
CA GLY A 45 13.79 -7.76 2.95
C GLY A 45 12.39 -7.43 3.48
N CYS A 46 11.92 -6.18 3.37
CA CYS A 46 10.54 -5.86 3.73
C CYS A 46 9.55 -6.57 2.79
N THR A 47 8.68 -7.38 3.38
CA THR A 47 7.62 -8.11 2.68
C THR A 47 6.24 -7.49 2.88
N GLY A 48 6.20 -6.28 3.44
CA GLY A 48 4.98 -5.53 3.71
C GLY A 48 4.09 -5.44 2.48
N LYS A 49 2.85 -5.87 2.63
CA LYS A 49 1.85 -5.90 1.56
C LYS A 49 0.57 -5.24 2.06
N LEU A 50 -0.15 -4.63 1.15
CA LEU A 50 -1.49 -4.15 1.41
C LEU A 50 -2.39 -4.64 0.28
N CYS A 51 -3.57 -5.13 0.63
CA CYS A 51 -4.63 -5.41 -0.33
C CYS A 51 -5.77 -4.45 -0.04
N THR A 52 -6.26 -3.78 -1.07
CA THR A 52 -7.43 -2.91 -0.99
C THR A 52 -8.52 -3.41 -1.93
N ASN A 53 -9.74 -2.90 -1.79
CA ASN A 53 -10.75 -3.05 -2.85
C ASN A 53 -10.27 -2.42 -4.17
N LEU A 54 -11.01 -2.69 -5.25
CA LEU A 54 -10.68 -2.22 -6.59
C LEU A 54 -10.52 -0.69 -6.68
N ASP A 55 -11.32 0.07 -5.93
CA ASP A 55 -11.24 1.54 -5.88
C ASP A 55 -10.18 2.07 -4.89
N ALA A 56 -9.54 1.16 -4.16
CA ALA A 56 -8.56 1.44 -3.12
C ALA A 56 -9.03 2.44 -2.04
N THR A 57 -10.33 2.42 -1.74
CA THR A 57 -10.96 3.21 -0.67
C THR A 57 -11.01 2.46 0.66
N GLN A 58 -10.83 1.14 0.64
CA GLN A 58 -10.88 0.28 1.82
C GLN A 58 -9.75 -0.74 1.83
N VAL A 59 -9.17 -0.99 3.00
CA VAL A 59 -8.18 -2.04 3.20
C VAL A 59 -8.87 -3.37 3.46
N ILE A 60 -8.52 -4.39 2.67
CA ILE A 60 -9.00 -5.77 2.79
C ILE A 60 -8.02 -6.60 3.61
N ARG A 61 -6.71 -6.39 3.43
CA ARG A 61 -5.65 -7.15 4.12
C ARG A 61 -4.38 -6.33 4.26
N THR A 62 -3.67 -6.52 5.37
CA THR A 62 -2.30 -6.03 5.59
C THR A 62 -1.36 -7.21 5.82
N GLY A 63 -0.15 -7.15 5.28
CA GLY A 63 0.97 -8.01 5.65
C GLY A 63 1.94 -7.28 6.56
N GLU A 64 2.64 -8.02 7.42
CA GLU A 64 3.64 -7.47 8.33
C GLU A 64 4.81 -6.87 7.57
N HIS A 65 5.37 -5.79 8.15
CA HIS A 65 6.58 -5.16 7.65
C HIS A 65 7.79 -5.70 8.41
N ALA A 66 8.97 -5.54 7.84
CA ALA A 66 10.21 -5.80 8.58
C ALA A 66 10.38 -4.76 9.71
N GLU A 67 11.08 -5.14 10.77
CA GLU A 67 11.49 -4.22 11.83
C GLU A 67 12.24 -3.01 11.25
N GLY A 68 11.89 -1.80 11.70
CA GLY A 68 12.47 -0.55 11.21
C GLY A 68 12.03 -0.13 9.81
N CYS A 69 10.97 -0.73 9.27
CA CYS A 69 10.30 -0.24 8.07
C CYS A 69 9.48 1.01 8.40
N GLY A 70 9.78 2.14 7.74
CA GLY A 70 9.11 3.42 7.97
C GLY A 70 9.95 4.58 7.44
#